data_AF-A0A920DZ62-F1
#
_entry.id   AF-A0A920DZ62-F1
#
_cell.length_a   1.000
_cell.length_b   1.000
_cell.length_c   1.000
_cell.angle_alpha   90.00
_cell.angle_beta   90.00
_cell.angle_gamma   90.00
#
_symmetry.space_group_name_H-M   'P 1'
#
loop_
_entity.id
_entity.type
_entity.pdbx_description
1 polymer ?
#
loop_
_entity_poly.entity_id
_entity_poly.type
_entity_poly.pdbx_seq_one_letter_code
_entity_poly.pdbx_strand_id
1 'polypeptide(L)'
;MNEENNWKEFSDDISNMSKKIKSNITDEENIEDLKNSLKATKESISNSFGELIQIVENTVKDDDIKEDALNLVNKLKHEMSNFVDSAREKVSEAVNFKLLEEE
;
A
#
# COMPACT_ATOMS: atom_id res chain seq x y z
N MET A 1 4.89 15.29 17.04
CA MET A 1 4.29 14.01 16.60
C MET A 1 5.36 13.30 15.82
N ASN A 2 5.78 12.10 16.23
CA ASN A 2 6.87 11.36 15.59
C ASN A 2 6.32 10.66 14.33
N GLU A 3 6.69 11.14 13.14
CA GLU A 3 6.32 10.54 11.85
C GLU A 3 6.79 9.08 11.72
N GLU A 4 7.85 8.69 12.45
CA GLU A 4 8.33 7.32 12.55
C GLU A 4 7.31 6.32 13.14
N ASN A 5 6.36 6.78 13.96
CA ASN A 5 5.48 5.84 14.70
C ASN A 5 4.38 5.25 13.82
N ASN A 6 3.74 6.06 12.97
CA ASN A 6 2.56 5.60 12.23
C ASN A 6 2.95 4.60 11.12
N TRP A 7 4.01 4.89 10.37
CA TRP A 7 4.48 3.99 9.31
C TRP A 7 5.02 2.67 9.84
N LYS A 8 5.62 2.70 11.03
CA LYS A 8 6.09 1.50 11.71
C LYS A 8 4.94 0.61 12.18
N GLU A 9 3.92 1.18 12.82
CA GLU A 9 2.72 0.43 13.22
C GLU A 9 2.05 -0.25 12.02
N PHE A 10 1.89 0.49 10.91
CA PHE A 10 1.35 -0.07 9.68
C PHE A 10 2.21 -1.20 9.08
N SER A 11 3.53 -1.07 9.09
CA SER A 11 4.45 -2.12 8.63
C SER A 11 4.39 -3.37 9.53
N ASP A 12 4.22 -3.17 10.84
CA ASP A 12 4.03 -4.24 11.81
C ASP A 12 2.71 -4.97 11.56
N ASP A 13 1.63 -4.25 11.25
CA ASP A 13 0.33 -4.82 10.90
C ASP A 13 0.36 -5.67 9.62
N ILE A 14 1.04 -5.22 8.57
CA ILE A 14 1.27 -6.04 7.37
C ILE A 14 2.02 -7.33 7.74
N SER A 15 3.07 -7.20 8.56
CA SER A 15 3.88 -8.36 8.98
C SER A 15 3.04 -9.36 9.77
N ASN A 16 2.14 -8.88 10.62
CA ASN A 16 1.22 -9.71 11.38
C ASN A 16 0.16 -10.36 10.50
N MET A 17 -0.36 -9.63 9.50
CA MET A 17 -1.27 -10.17 8.48
C MET A 17 -0.60 -11.32 7.69
N SER A 18 0.63 -11.11 7.21
CA SER A 18 1.40 -12.14 6.49
C SER A 18 1.60 -13.40 7.34
N LYS A 19 1.92 -13.26 8.65
CA LYS A 19 2.01 -14.41 9.58
C LYS A 19 0.69 -15.18 9.70
N LYS A 20 -0.45 -14.48 9.79
CA LYS A 20 -1.78 -15.10 9.84
C LYS A 20 -2.13 -15.84 8.54
N ILE A 21 -1.69 -15.32 7.40
CA ILE A 21 -1.87 -16.00 6.10
C ILE A 21 -1.02 -17.28 6.07
N LYS A 22 0.25 -17.22 6.50
CA LYS A 22 1.11 -18.40 6.64
C LYS A 22 0.44 -19.49 7.48
N SER A 23 -0.14 -19.15 8.63
CA SER A 23 -0.77 -20.13 9.51
C SER A 23 -2.05 -20.74 8.95
N ASN A 24 -2.75 -20.07 8.02
CA ASN A 24 -4.09 -20.45 7.56
C ASN A 24 -4.17 -20.76 6.05
N ILE A 25 -3.04 -21.03 5.38
CA ILE A 25 -2.94 -21.16 3.89
C ILE A 25 -3.75 -22.29 3.23
N THR A 26 -4.60 -23.00 3.95
CA THR A 26 -5.33 -24.16 3.43
C THR A 26 -6.22 -23.87 2.21
N ASP A 27 -6.52 -22.60 1.91
CA ASP A 27 -7.40 -22.18 0.80
C ASP A 27 -6.69 -21.20 -0.15
N GLU A 28 -6.16 -21.68 -1.29
CA GLU A 28 -5.49 -20.86 -2.31
C GLU A 28 -6.39 -19.76 -2.92
N GLU A 29 -7.70 -20.00 -3.03
CA GLU A 29 -8.68 -19.05 -3.62
C GLU A 29 -8.77 -17.74 -2.81
N ASN A 30 -8.82 -17.84 -1.47
CA ASN A 30 -8.90 -16.69 -0.57
C ASN A 30 -7.66 -15.77 -0.66
N ILE A 31 -6.52 -16.34 -1.08
CA ILE A 31 -5.25 -15.64 -1.16
C ILE A 31 -5.15 -14.84 -2.46
N GLU A 32 -5.61 -15.42 -3.56
CA GLU A 32 -5.65 -14.72 -4.84
C GLU A 32 -6.64 -13.55 -4.81
N ASP A 33 -7.79 -13.72 -4.15
CA ASP A 33 -8.75 -12.65 -3.91
C ASP A 33 -8.16 -11.51 -3.05
N LEU A 34 -7.34 -11.85 -2.05
CA LEU A 34 -6.63 -10.85 -1.25
C LEU A 34 -5.59 -10.10 -2.09
N LYS A 35 -4.80 -10.78 -2.92
CA LYS A 35 -3.86 -10.13 -3.84
C LYS A 35 -4.57 -9.20 -4.82
N ASN A 36 -5.71 -9.63 -5.36
CA ASN A 36 -6.54 -8.81 -6.25
C ASN A 36 -7.12 -7.59 -5.52
N SER A 37 -7.57 -7.74 -4.28
CA SER A 37 -8.04 -6.63 -3.45
C SER A 37 -6.95 -5.60 -3.15
N LEU A 38 -5.71 -6.05 -2.87
CA LEU A 38 -4.56 -5.16 -2.71
C LEU A 38 -4.21 -4.44 -4.02
N LYS A 39 -4.28 -5.12 -5.16
CA LYS A 39 -4.09 -4.49 -6.47
C LYS A 39 -5.14 -3.40 -6.73
N ALA A 40 -6.42 -3.71 -6.50
CA ALA A 40 -7.51 -2.74 -6.64
C ALA A 40 -7.35 -1.54 -5.69
N THR A 41 -6.85 -1.78 -4.47
CA THR A 41 -6.53 -0.71 -3.51
C THR A 41 -5.45 0.23 -4.05
N LYS A 42 -4.38 -0.31 -4.64
CA LYS A 42 -3.32 0.50 -5.27
C LYS A 42 -3.85 1.36 -6.43
N GLU A 43 -4.73 0.80 -7.26
CA GLU A 43 -5.38 1.53 -8.35
C GLU A 43 -6.27 2.65 -7.78
N SER A 44 -7.04 2.37 -6.73
CA SER A 44 -7.86 3.36 -6.04
C SER A 44 -7.02 4.51 -5.47
N ILE A 45 -5.90 4.21 -4.81
CA ILE A 45 -4.94 5.22 -4.32
C ILE A 45 -4.43 6.08 -5.48
N SER A 46 -4.02 5.45 -6.59
CA SER A 46 -3.52 6.19 -7.75
C SER A 46 -4.54 7.17 -8.32
N ASN A 47 -5.81 6.76 -8.36
CA ASN A 47 -6.92 7.61 -8.83
C ASN A 47 -7.21 8.75 -7.85
N SER A 48 -7.40 8.46 -6.56
CA SER A 48 -7.70 9.49 -5.55
C SER A 48 -6.60 10.54 -5.42
N PHE A 49 -5.32 10.14 -5.47
CA PHE A 49 -4.22 11.10 -5.48
C PHE A 49 -4.10 11.86 -6.80
N GLY A 50 -4.49 11.26 -7.93
CA GLY A 50 -4.60 11.96 -9.21
C GLY A 50 -5.65 13.08 -9.18
N GLU A 51 -6.81 12.80 -8.58
CA GLU A 51 -7.84 13.82 -8.35
C GLU A 51 -7.35 14.93 -7.41
N LEU A 52 -6.63 14.56 -6.34
CA LEU A 52 -6.06 15.55 -5.42
C LEU A 52 -5.02 16.45 -6.10
N ILE A 53 -4.15 15.89 -6.95
CA ILE A 53 -3.22 16.66 -7.79
C ILE A 53 -3.98 17.67 -8.64
N GLN A 54 -5.03 17.23 -9.35
CA GLN A 54 -5.85 18.13 -10.17
C GLN A 54 -6.53 19.22 -9.35
N ILE A 55 -7.00 18.90 -8.14
CA ILE A 55 -7.58 19.90 -7.24
C ILE A 55 -6.53 20.94 -6.87
N VAL A 56 -5.31 20.54 -6.51
CA VAL A 56 -4.21 21.48 -6.19
C VAL A 56 -3.89 22.37 -7.40
N GLU A 57 -3.69 21.78 -8.57
CA GLU A 57 -3.36 22.50 -9.81
C GLU A 57 -4.41 23.57 -10.16
N ASN A 58 -5.69 23.26 -9.96
CA ASN A 58 -6.79 24.13 -10.36
C ASN A 58 -7.21 25.17 -9.30
N THR A 59 -6.88 24.94 -8.03
CA THR A 59 -7.36 25.79 -6.92
C THR A 59 -6.28 26.66 -6.30
N VAL A 60 -5.04 26.18 -6.25
CA VAL A 60 -3.92 26.94 -5.68
C VAL A 60 -3.38 27.87 -6.75
N LYS A 61 -3.52 29.18 -6.53
CA LYS A 61 -3.12 30.20 -7.53
C LYS A 61 -1.67 30.64 -7.40
N ASP A 62 -1.16 30.59 -6.18
CA ASP A 62 0.23 30.93 -5.89
C ASP A 62 1.13 29.79 -6.37
N ASP A 63 2.09 30.10 -7.24
CA ASP A 63 2.88 29.07 -7.91
C ASP A 63 3.86 28.37 -6.96
N ASP A 64 4.44 29.09 -5.99
CA ASP A 64 5.36 28.51 -5.01
C ASP A 64 4.60 27.54 -4.08
N ILE A 65 3.44 27.97 -3.56
CA ILE A 65 2.59 27.11 -2.71
C ILE A 65 2.05 25.92 -3.50
N LYS A 66 1.70 26.11 -4.78
CA LYS A 66 1.22 25.03 -5.65
C LYS A 66 2.30 23.97 -5.85
N GLU A 67 3.53 24.38 -6.16
CA GLU A 67 4.64 23.46 -6.36
C GLU A 67 4.93 22.65 -5.08
N ASP A 68 4.98 23.32 -3.92
CA ASP A 68 5.16 22.65 -2.63
C ASP A 68 4.05 21.63 -2.33
N ALA A 69 2.79 22.02 -2.58
CA ALA A 69 1.63 21.15 -2.38
C ALA A 69 1.66 19.95 -3.33
N LEU A 70 1.97 20.15 -4.60
CA LEU A 70 2.10 19.06 -5.59
C LEU A 70 3.22 18.09 -5.21
N ASN A 71 4.36 18.62 -4.75
CA ASN A 71 5.47 17.79 -4.29
C ASN A 71 5.08 16.93 -3.08
N LEU A 72 4.36 17.50 -2.11
CA LEU A 72 3.86 16.76 -0.95
C LEU A 72 2.85 15.66 -1.37
N VAL A 73 1.87 16.00 -2.21
CA VAL A 73 0.84 15.05 -2.67
C VAL A 73 1.47 13.90 -3.46
N ASN A 74 2.46 14.17 -4.32
CA ASN A 74 3.18 13.14 -5.06
C ASN A 74 4.00 12.22 -4.14
N LYS A 75 4.66 12.77 -3.10
CA LYS A 75 5.37 11.95 -2.10
C LYS A 75 4.41 11.02 -1.36
N LEU A 76 3.28 11.53 -0.89
CA LEU A 76 2.26 10.73 -0.21
C LEU A 76 1.69 9.63 -1.12
N LYS A 77 1.41 9.93 -2.39
CA LYS A 77 0.99 8.93 -3.38
C LYS A 77 2.00 7.80 -3.51
N HIS A 78 3.29 8.14 -3.58
CA HIS A 78 4.36 7.16 -3.74
C HIS A 78 4.51 6.29 -2.49
N GLU A 79 4.54 6.88 -1.30
CA GLU A 79 4.62 6.16 -0.04
C GLU A 79 3.45 5.18 0.14
N MET A 80 2.22 5.64 -0.11
CA MET A 80 1.03 4.79 -0.02
C MET A 80 1.02 3.67 -1.08
N SER A 81 1.51 3.93 -2.30
CA SER A 81 1.62 2.88 -3.33
C SER A 81 2.64 1.82 -2.94
N ASN A 82 3.83 2.25 -2.50
CA ASN A 82 4.89 1.34 -2.06
C ASN A 82 4.47 0.52 -0.86
N PHE A 83 3.66 1.10 0.03
CA PHE A 83 3.08 0.40 1.17
C PHE A 83 2.20 -0.78 0.73
N VAL A 84 1.28 -0.55 -0.22
CA VAL A 84 0.42 -1.62 -0.75
C VAL A 84 1.22 -2.67 -1.51
N ASP A 85 2.25 -2.26 -2.25
CA ASP A 85 3.16 -3.21 -2.91
C ASP A 85 3.88 -4.10 -1.88
N SER A 86 4.40 -3.51 -0.81
CA SER A 86 5.06 -4.25 0.29
C SER A 86 4.09 -5.24 0.95
N ALA A 87 2.82 -4.87 1.11
CA ALA A 87 1.80 -5.78 1.62
C ALA A 87 1.59 -6.97 0.68
N ARG A 88 1.44 -6.71 -0.62
CA ARG A 88 1.25 -7.75 -1.64
C ARG A 88 2.45 -8.69 -1.75
N GLU A 89 3.67 -8.17 -1.66
CA GLU A 89 4.91 -8.96 -1.65
C GLU A 89 4.94 -9.89 -0.44
N LYS A 90 4.70 -9.37 0.77
CA LYS A 90 4.66 -10.19 2.00
C LYS A 90 3.55 -11.24 2.00
N VAL A 91 2.42 -10.99 1.33
CA VAL A 91 1.38 -12.01 1.08
C VAL A 91 1.92 -13.07 0.13
N SER A 92 2.59 -12.68 -0.95
CA SER A 92 3.14 -13.63 -1.92
C SER A 92 4.25 -14.51 -1.34
N GLU A 93 5.14 -13.93 -0.53
CA GLU A 93 6.17 -14.66 0.22
C GLU A 93 5.55 -15.65 1.22
N ALA A 94 4.45 -15.26 1.88
CA ALA A 94 3.75 -16.14 2.81
C ALA A 94 3.25 -17.42 2.14
N VAL A 95 2.78 -17.31 0.90
CA VAL A 95 2.25 -18.41 0.10
C VAL A 95 3.37 -19.34 -0.36
N ASN A 96 4.42 -18.77 -0.93
CA ASN A 96 5.51 -19.56 -1.49
C ASN A 96 6.30 -20.33 -0.42
N PHE A 97 6.38 -19.82 0.82
CA PHE A 97 7.14 -20.47 1.89
C PHE A 97 6.47 -21.76 2.38
N LYS A 98 5.13 -21.84 2.42
CA LYS A 98 4.42 -23.02 2.92
C LYS A 98 4.40 -24.18 1.90
N LEU A 99 4.41 -23.88 0.61
CA LEU A 99 4.55 -24.89 -0.45
C LEU A 99 5.90 -25.64 -0.39
N LEU A 100 6.95 -25.00 0.13
CA LEU A 100 8.27 -25.61 0.29
C LEU A 100 8.46 -26.38 1.61
N GLU A 101 7.58 -26.20 2.60
CA GLU A 101 7.60 -26.98 3.86
C GLU A 101 6.76 -28.27 3.76
N GLU A 102 5.91 -28.40 2.74
CA GLU A 102 5.07 -29.59 2.49
C GLU A 102 5.64 -30.57 1.44
N GLU A 103 6.80 -30.25 0.81
CA GLU A 103 7.62 -31.18 -0.01
C GLU A 103 8.70 -31.89 0.83
#